data_AF-A0A946LCV4-F1
#
_entry.id   AF-A0A946LCV4-F1
#
_cell.length_a   1.000
_cell.length_b   1.000
_cell.length_c   1.000
_cell.angle_alpha   90.00
_cell.angle_beta   90.00
_cell.angle_gamma   90.00
#
_symmetry.space_group_name_H-M   'P 1'
#
loop_
_entity.id
_entity.type
_entity.pdbx_description
1 polymer ?
#
loop_
_entity_poly.entity_id
_entity_poly.type
_entity_poly.pdbx_seq_one_letter_code
_entity_poly.pdbx_strand_id
1 'polypeptide(L)' 'MYPLDRIQIKGYKSIKAIDLELRPLNVLLGANGAGKSNFLSVFKLGVATLGFELMQPHQA' A
#
# COMPACT_ATOMS: atom_id res chain seq x y z
N MET A 1 12.50 13.34 1.07
CA MET A 1 11.72 12.12 0.80
C MET A 1 10.69 12.48 -0.26
N TYR A 2 10.65 11.77 -1.39
CA TYR A 2 9.69 12.06 -2.46
C TYR A 2 8.34 11.41 -2.12
N PRO A 3 7.22 12.13 -2.29
CA PRO A 3 5.90 11.55 -2.10
C PRO A 3 5.65 10.42 -3.11
N LEU A 4 4.82 9.46 -2.73
CA LEU A 4 4.32 8.46 -3.65
C LEU A 4 3.04 9.02 -4.30
N ASP A 5 3.13 9.39 -5.57
CA ASP A 5 2.06 10.11 -6.26
C ASP A 5 1.07 9.20 -6.99
N ARG A 6 1.49 7.98 -7.35
CA ARG A 6 0.65 7.02 -8.08
C ARG A 6 1.00 5.59 -7.72
N ILE A 7 -0.01 4.72 -7.70
CA ILE A 7 0.14 3.28 -7.50
C ILE A 7 -0.66 2.51 -8.55
N GLN A 8 -0.02 1.54 -9.18
CA GLN A 8 -0.65 0.59 -10.11
C GLN A 8 -0.42 -0.82 -9.60
N ILE A 9 -1.50 -1.59 -9.47
CA ILE A 9 -1.49 -2.97 -8.97
C ILE A 9 -2.27 -3.83 -9.95
N LYS A 10 -1.72 -4.96 -10.38
CA LYS A 10 -2.41 -5.95 -11.20
C LYS A 10 -2.13 -7.35 -10.66
N GLY A 11 -3.16 -8.16 -10.48
CA GLY A 11 -3.03 -9.57 -10.08
C GLY A 11 -2.44 -9.83 -8.69
N TYR A 12 -2.65 -8.92 -7.72
CA TYR A 12 -2.09 -9.07 -6.37
C TYR A 12 -3.16 -9.50 -5.37
N LYS A 13 -3.04 -10.72 -4.82
CA LYS A 13 -4.03 -11.31 -3.91
C LYS A 13 -5.46 -11.17 -4.49
N SER A 14 -6.39 -10.57 -3.75
CA SER A 14 -7.76 -10.34 -4.22
C SER A 14 -7.91 -9.10 -5.13
N ILE A 15 -6.84 -8.35 -5.40
CA ILE A 15 -6.86 -7.16 -6.24
C ILE A 15 -6.63 -7.57 -7.69
N LYS A 16 -7.69 -7.45 -8.50
CA LYS A 16 -7.61 -7.70 -9.95
C LYS A 16 -6.77 -6.63 -10.66
N ALA A 17 -7.17 -5.38 -10.54
CA ALA A 17 -6.47 -4.22 -11.08
C ALA A 17 -6.86 -2.96 -10.31
N ILE A 18 -5.87 -2.11 -9.99
CA ILE A 18 -6.02 -0.78 -9.40
C ILE A 18 -5.02 0.15 -10.09
N ASP A 19 -5.46 1.37 -10.39
CA ASP A 19 -4.63 2.48 -10.83
C ASP A 19 -5.13 3.74 -10.14
N LEU A 20 -4.36 4.25 -9.20
CA LEU A 20 -4.78 5.35 -8.32
C LEU A 20 -3.67 6.40 -8.20
N GLU A 21 -4.06 7.66 -8.34
CA GLU A 21 -3.28 8.79 -7.85
C GLU A 21 -3.45 8.87 -6.33
N LEU A 22 -2.34 8.99 -5.62
CA LEU A 22 -2.31 9.09 -4.17
C LEU A 22 -2.17 10.54 -3.75
N ARG A 23 -2.92 10.93 -2.73
CA ARG A 23 -2.83 12.26 -2.10
C ARG A 23 -2.18 12.13 -0.72
N PRO A 24 -1.83 13.25 -0.06
CA PRO A 24 -1.32 13.20 1.31
C PRO A 24 -2.24 12.48 2.31
N LEU A 25 -3.56 12.45 2.04
CA LEU A 25 -4.54 11.66 2.79
C LEU A 25 -5.40 10.84 1.81
N ASN A 26 -5.43 9.53 2.02
CA ASN A 26 -6.29 8.61 1.27
C ASN A 26 -7.13 7.82 2.27
N VAL A 27 -8.45 7.81 2.08
CA VAL A 27 -9.39 7.08 2.94
C VAL A 27 -9.92 5.87 2.16
N LEU A 28 -9.70 4.67 2.70
CA LEU A 28 -10.19 3.43 2.10
C LEU A 28 -11.56 3.05 2.68
N LEU A 29 -12.61 3.16 1.86
CA LEU A 29 -13.99 2.81 2.21
C LEU A 29 -14.44 1.53 1.49
N GLY A 30 -15.34 0.78 2.12
CA GLY A 30 -15.96 -0.41 1.52
C GLY A 30 -16.29 -1.48 2.55
N ALA A 31 -17.06 -2.49 2.14
CA ALA A 31 -17.45 -3.61 2.99
C ALA A 31 -16.24 -4.44 3.49
N ASN A 32 -16.48 -5.27 4.50
CA ASN A 32 -15.50 -6.28 4.91
C ASN A 32 -15.23 -7.23 3.74
N GLY A 33 -13.95 -7.59 3.54
CA GLY A 33 -13.55 -8.42 2.40
C GLY A 33 -13.39 -7.67 1.06
N ALA A 34 -13.70 -6.37 0.97
CA ALA A 34 -13.55 -5.59 -0.27
C ALA A 34 -12.09 -5.38 -0.76
N GLY A 35 -11.09 -5.93 -0.05
CA GLY A 35 -9.68 -5.86 -0.46
C GLY A 35 -8.87 -4.72 0.16
N LYS A 36 -9.44 -3.92 1.08
CA LYS A 36 -8.74 -2.79 1.74
C LYS A 36 -7.41 -3.20 2.40
N SER A 37 -7.41 -4.27 3.19
CA SER A 37 -6.18 -4.78 3.83
C SER A 37 -5.17 -5.36 2.82
N ASN A 38 -5.65 -5.91 1.70
CA ASN A 38 -4.77 -6.38 0.63
C ASN A 38 -4.11 -5.21 -0.11
N PHE A 39 -4.82 -4.08 -0.27
CA PHE A 39 -4.22 -2.87 -0.84
C PHE A 39 -3.10 -2.35 0.07
N LEU A 40 -3.35 -2.27 1.38
CA LEU A 40 -2.34 -1.86 2.36
C LEU A 40 -1.12 -2.80 2.40
N SER A 41 -1.28 -4.10 2.12
CA SER A 41 -0.14 -5.03 2.14
C SER A 41 0.83 -4.85 0.97
N VAL A 42 0.45 -4.12 -0.09
CA VAL A 42 1.36 -3.80 -1.20
C VAL A 42 2.50 -2.89 -0.73
N PHE A 43 2.22 -1.93 0.15
CA PHE A 43 3.26 -1.05 0.69
C PHE A 43 4.29 -1.80 1.53
N LYS A 44 3.88 -2.84 2.27
CA LYS A 44 4.80 -3.71 3.00
C LYS A 44 5.75 -4.47 2.06
N LEU A 45 5.22 -4.95 0.93
CA LEU A 45 6.00 -5.65 -0.07
C LEU A 45 6.97 -4.70 -0.79
N GLY A 46 6.48 -3.54 -1.25
CA GLY A 46 7.32 -2.55 -1.91
C GLY A 46 8.50 -2.13 -1.06
N VAL A 47 8.29 -1.94 0.24
CA VAL A 47 9.35 -1.60 1.18
C VAL A 47 10.38 -2.73 1.32
N ALA A 48 9.94 -3.98 1.49
CA ALA A 48 10.83 -5.14 1.59
C ALA A 48 11.63 -5.41 0.31
N THR A 49 11.04 -5.16 -0.87
CA THR A 49 11.68 -5.40 -2.17
C THR A 49 12.58 -4.24 -2.60
N LEU A 50 12.25 -3.00 -2.23
CA LEU A 50 13.01 -1.80 -2.61
C LEU A 50 14.11 -1.43 -1.60
N GLY A 51 14.32 -2.24 -0.55
CA GLY A 51 15.42 -2.03 0.41
C GLY A 51 15.24 -0.81 1.32
N PHE A 52 14.02 -0.30 1.46
CA PHE A 52 13.75 0.69 2.50
C PHE A 52 13.66 -0.06 3.83
N GLU A 53 14.68 0.02 4.68
CA GLU A 53 14.56 -0.45 6.04
C GLU A 53 13.38 0.30 6.68
N LEU A 54 12.29 -0.41 6.97
CA LEU A 54 11.30 0.08 7.91
C LEU A 54 12.08 0.34 9.19
N MET A 55 12.31 1.62 9.50
CA MET A 55 12.65 2.05 10.85
C MET A 55 11.68 1.32 11.77
N GLN A 56 12.18 0.26 12.40
CA GLN A 56 11.41 -0.45 13.38
C GLN A 56 11.14 0.57 14.48
N PRO A 57 9.90 0.73 14.95
CA PRO A 57 9.67 1.54 16.12
C PRO A 57 10.55 0.95 17.21
N HIS A 58 11.57 1.72 17.62
CA HIS A 58 12.38 1.41 18.79
C HIS A 58 11.39 1.04 19.89
N GLN A 59 11.44 -0.22 20.33
CA GLN A 59 10.66 -0.67 21.46
C GLN A 59 11.08 0.19 22.65
N ALA A 60 10.12 0.94 23.18
CA ALA A 60 10.18 1.51 24.52
C ALA A 60 9.63 0.47 25.50
#